data_AF-A0A1G9MJZ6-F1
#
_entry.id   AF-A0A1G9MJZ6-F1
#
_cell.length_a   1.000
_cell.length_b   1.000
_cell.length_c   1.000
_cell.angle_alpha   90.00
_cell.angle_beta   90.00
_cell.angle_gamma   90.00
#
_symmetry.space_group_name_H-M   'P 1'
#
loop_
_entity.id
_entity.type
_entity.pdbx_description
1 polymer ?
#
loop_
_entity_poly.entity_id
_entity_poly.type
_entity_poly.pdbx_seq_one_letter_code
_entity_poly.pdbx_strand_id
1 'polypeptide(L)'
;MPVVASPQDFNEHDLYVDLQSVFGQSLFLKCEGFNFAGSVKLKAATEMVEAAERDGTLRPGAFLVESSSGNLGVALSMIAASKGYRFLCVTDSRCNLATRLLMEALGAQVHTITEPDPVTGLLGARMDFIRALCARDDRYVWLNQYTNPNAWKAHYRTTGPAIAREFPQLDVLFVGAGTTGTLMGCARYFRQHHPHVRIVAVDPVGSVSFGAPAARRMIPGLGMGVRAAAARRVLRRRGDPRPGGRRHPGLPPPGSAWVPVRRLHRHRGRRRNRLVDPARHA
;
A
#
# COMPACT_ATOMS: atom_id res chain seq x y z
N MET A 1 -25.36 8.29 -14.61
CA MET A 1 -23.91 8.42 -14.32
C MET A 1 -23.73 9.56 -13.34
N PRO A 2 -22.84 9.44 -12.34
CA PRO A 2 -22.58 10.55 -11.43
C PRO A 2 -21.99 11.73 -12.19
N VAL A 3 -22.43 12.94 -11.86
CA VAL A 3 -21.78 14.19 -12.28
C VAL A 3 -20.86 14.58 -11.14
N VAL A 4 -19.55 14.68 -11.42
CA VAL A 4 -18.52 14.98 -10.42
C VAL A 4 -17.85 16.31 -10.71
N ALA A 5 -17.52 17.06 -9.66
CA ALA A 5 -16.86 18.37 -9.78
C ALA A 5 -15.35 18.26 -9.56
N SER A 6 -14.89 17.23 -8.85
CA SER A 6 -13.48 16.95 -8.59
C SER A 6 -13.14 15.48 -8.86
N PRO A 7 -11.90 15.16 -9.25
CA PRO A 7 -11.51 13.78 -9.58
C PRO A 7 -11.60 12.84 -8.37
N GLN A 8 -11.41 13.34 -7.15
CA GLN A 8 -11.58 12.52 -5.95
C GLN A 8 -13.03 12.12 -5.64
N ASP A 9 -14.02 12.78 -6.26
CA ASP A 9 -15.45 12.49 -6.04
C ASP A 9 -15.89 11.22 -6.78
N PHE A 10 -15.11 10.77 -7.77
CA PHE A 10 -15.36 9.51 -8.47
C PHE A 10 -14.46 8.39 -7.92
N ASN A 11 -15.10 7.36 -7.37
CA ASN A 11 -14.45 6.13 -6.96
C ASN A 11 -15.46 4.99 -7.02
N GLU A 12 -15.17 3.94 -7.79
CA GLU A 12 -16.00 2.74 -7.75
C GLU A 12 -15.67 1.96 -6.47
N HIS A 13 -16.56 2.08 -5.49
CA HIS A 13 -16.33 1.55 -4.15
C HIS A 13 -16.60 0.07 -4.03
N ASP A 14 -17.55 -0.47 -4.81
CA ASP A 14 -18.15 -1.78 -4.57
C ASP A 14 -17.95 -2.72 -5.79
N LEU A 15 -16.83 -2.57 -6.51
CA LEU A 15 -16.43 -3.48 -7.57
C LEU A 15 -15.54 -4.62 -7.05
N TYR A 16 -16.01 -5.84 -7.28
CA TYR A 16 -15.30 -7.08 -6.95
C TYR A 16 -15.33 -8.03 -8.15
N VAL A 17 -14.21 -8.73 -8.36
CA VAL A 17 -14.14 -9.85 -9.31
C VAL A 17 -14.28 -11.15 -8.54
N ASP A 18 -15.27 -11.96 -8.89
CA ASP A 18 -15.41 -13.33 -8.41
C ASP A 18 -14.39 -14.24 -9.11
N LEU A 19 -13.53 -14.86 -8.31
CA LEU A 19 -12.47 -15.76 -8.75
C LEU A 19 -12.78 -17.23 -8.42
N GLN A 20 -14.00 -17.55 -7.99
CA GLN A 20 -14.41 -18.91 -7.65
C GLN A 20 -14.24 -19.88 -8.82
N SER A 21 -14.55 -19.45 -10.04
CA SER A 21 -14.37 -20.24 -11.26
C SER A 21 -12.90 -20.61 -11.54
N VAL A 22 -11.95 -19.83 -11.02
CA VAL A 22 -10.50 -20.04 -11.23
C VAL A 22 -9.89 -20.91 -10.13
N PHE A 23 -10.30 -20.71 -8.88
CA PHE A 23 -9.67 -21.35 -7.72
C PHE A 23 -10.50 -22.45 -7.05
N GLY A 24 -11.77 -22.61 -7.43
CA GLY A 24 -12.69 -23.55 -6.81
C GLY A 24 -13.03 -23.21 -5.35
N GLN A 25 -12.76 -21.98 -4.92
CA GLN A 25 -13.03 -21.47 -3.58
C GLN A 25 -13.65 -20.09 -3.67
N SER A 26 -14.49 -19.73 -2.69
CA SER A 26 -15.05 -18.38 -2.58
C SER A 26 -13.93 -17.36 -2.36
N LEU A 27 -13.52 -16.70 -3.44
CA LEU A 27 -12.40 -15.77 -3.45
C LEU A 27 -12.77 -14.57 -4.32
N PHE A 28 -12.70 -13.38 -3.73
CA PHE A 28 -13.05 -12.13 -4.39
C PHE A 28 -11.86 -11.18 -4.42
N LEU A 29 -11.67 -10.49 -5.53
CA LEU A 29 -10.70 -9.42 -5.69
C LEU A 29 -11.40 -8.07 -5.69
N LYS A 30 -11.16 -7.24 -4.67
CA LYS A 30 -11.63 -5.85 -4.66
C LYS A 30 -10.83 -4.99 -5.63
N CYS A 31 -11.52 -4.36 -6.58
CA CYS A 31 -10.92 -3.54 -7.63
C CYS A 31 -10.78 -2.06 -7.21
N GLU A 32 -9.83 -1.76 -6.34
CA GLU A 32 -9.58 -0.39 -5.84
C GLU A 32 -9.00 0.60 -6.90
N GLY A 33 -8.78 0.15 -8.14
CA GLY A 33 -8.19 0.94 -9.22
C GLY A 33 -9.18 1.70 -10.09
N PHE A 34 -10.49 1.47 -9.95
CA PHE A 34 -11.51 2.10 -10.77
C PHE A 34 -11.86 3.50 -10.24
N ASN A 35 -10.89 4.40 -10.38
CA ASN A 35 -10.97 5.82 -10.11
C ASN A 35 -10.01 6.56 -11.04
N PHE A 36 -10.06 7.90 -11.10
CA PHE A 36 -9.26 8.66 -12.06
C PHE A 36 -7.73 8.55 -11.82
N ALA A 37 -7.29 8.26 -10.59
CA ALA A 37 -5.86 8.03 -10.31
C ALA A 37 -5.42 6.56 -10.54
N GLY A 38 -6.34 5.68 -10.96
CA GLY A 38 -6.04 4.30 -11.32
C GLY A 38 -5.63 3.39 -10.15
N SER A 39 -5.83 3.82 -8.88
CA SER A 39 -5.35 3.03 -7.75
C SER A 39 -6.01 3.35 -6.40
N VAL A 40 -5.80 2.43 -5.45
CA VAL A 40 -6.17 2.58 -4.03
C VAL A 40 -5.59 3.83 -3.35
N LYS A 41 -4.55 4.45 -3.94
CA LYS A 41 -3.85 5.59 -3.32
C LYS A 41 -4.66 6.88 -3.39
N LEU A 42 -5.67 6.98 -4.26
CA LEU A 42 -6.57 8.13 -4.28
C LEU A 42 -7.20 8.35 -2.90
N LYS A 43 -7.74 7.30 -2.27
CA LYS A 43 -8.37 7.37 -0.94
C LYS A 43 -7.44 7.96 0.13
N ALA A 44 -6.20 7.48 0.17
CA ALA A 44 -5.21 7.97 1.13
C ALA A 44 -4.77 9.41 0.82
N ALA A 45 -4.57 9.73 -0.46
CA ALA A 45 -4.19 11.07 -0.90
C ALA A 45 -5.28 12.10 -0.54
N THR A 46 -6.54 11.81 -0.87
CA THR A 46 -7.69 12.65 -0.55
C THR A 46 -7.79 12.93 0.94
N GLU A 47 -7.80 11.87 1.77
CA GLU A 47 -7.94 12.04 3.22
C GLU A 47 -6.74 12.79 3.85
N MET A 48 -5.52 12.59 3.35
CA MET A 48 -4.36 13.35 3.85
C MET A 48 -4.42 14.83 3.47
N VAL A 49 -4.80 15.15 2.22
CA VAL A 49 -4.93 16.53 1.74
C VAL A 49 -6.06 17.23 2.46
N GLU A 50 -7.26 16.66 2.49
CA GLU A 50 -8.42 17.28 3.15
C GLU A 50 -8.21 17.44 4.65
N ALA A 51 -7.51 16.51 5.31
CA ALA A 51 -7.18 16.69 6.72
C ALA A 51 -6.23 17.87 6.92
N ALA A 52 -5.22 18.04 6.07
CA ALA A 52 -4.29 19.16 6.12
C ALA A 52 -4.99 20.51 5.78
N GLU A 53 -6.01 20.48 4.92
CA GLU A 53 -6.86 21.66 4.68
C GLU A 53 -7.69 21.99 5.92
N ARG A 54 -8.35 20.99 6.51
CA ARG A 54 -9.21 21.14 7.70
C ARG A 54 -8.44 21.65 8.93
N ASP A 55 -7.20 21.22 9.12
CA ASP A 55 -6.36 21.67 10.24
C ASP A 55 -5.54 22.94 9.93
N GLY A 56 -5.62 23.44 8.70
CA GLY A 56 -4.96 24.67 8.28
C GLY A 56 -3.45 24.54 8.05
N THR A 57 -2.89 23.32 8.03
CA THR A 57 -1.49 23.06 7.67
C THR A 57 -1.27 23.27 6.16
N LEU A 58 -2.24 22.88 5.33
CA LEU A 58 -2.23 23.13 3.90
C LEU A 58 -3.14 24.32 3.58
N ARG A 59 -2.56 25.38 3.03
CA ARG A 59 -3.24 26.64 2.70
C ARG A 59 -3.06 26.98 1.23
N PRO A 60 -3.94 27.82 0.64
CA PRO A 60 -3.73 28.34 -0.71
C PRO A 60 -2.32 28.92 -0.89
N GLY A 61 -1.66 28.58 -1.99
CA GLY A 61 -0.28 29.01 -2.29
C GLY A 61 0.83 28.12 -1.72
N ALA A 62 0.53 27.17 -0.83
CA ALA A 62 1.50 26.19 -0.34
C ALA A 62 1.98 25.24 -1.47
N PHE A 63 3.19 24.71 -1.29
CA PHE A 63 3.74 23.64 -2.09
C PHE A 63 3.55 22.31 -1.38
N LEU A 64 2.69 21.47 -1.93
CA LEU A 64 2.60 20.10 -1.50
C LEU A 64 3.88 19.37 -1.88
N VAL A 65 4.48 18.62 -0.95
CA VAL A 65 5.65 17.78 -1.24
C VAL A 65 5.43 16.38 -0.71
N GLU A 66 5.82 15.36 -1.49
CA GLU A 66 5.78 13.97 -1.03
C GLU A 66 6.85 13.12 -1.70
N SER A 67 7.32 12.13 -0.96
CA SER A 67 8.12 11.03 -1.46
C SER A 67 7.20 9.98 -2.07
N SER A 68 7.04 9.98 -3.40
CA SER A 68 6.48 8.82 -4.12
C SER A 68 7.26 8.42 -5.38
N SER A 69 7.26 7.12 -5.71
CA SER A 69 7.78 6.59 -6.99
C SER A 69 6.70 5.89 -7.82
N GLY A 70 5.43 6.12 -7.50
CA GLY A 70 4.31 5.41 -8.08
C GLY A 70 2.95 6.06 -7.79
N ASN A 71 1.97 5.21 -7.51
CA ASN A 71 0.55 5.54 -7.42
C ASN A 71 0.18 6.72 -6.49
N LEU A 72 0.90 6.94 -5.38
CA LEU A 72 0.59 8.09 -4.52
C LEU A 72 0.98 9.42 -5.20
N GLY A 73 2.10 9.45 -5.92
CA GLY A 73 2.51 10.66 -6.65
C GLY A 73 1.50 11.04 -7.72
N VAL A 74 0.98 10.05 -8.47
CA VAL A 74 -0.11 10.26 -9.44
C VAL A 74 -1.37 10.80 -8.76
N ALA A 75 -1.81 10.18 -7.67
CA ALA A 75 -3.00 10.63 -6.93
C ALA A 75 -2.85 12.06 -6.39
N LEU A 76 -1.68 12.40 -5.81
CA LEU A 76 -1.43 13.76 -5.32
C LEU A 76 -1.28 14.77 -6.44
N SER A 77 -0.70 14.40 -7.58
CA SER A 77 -0.62 15.29 -8.76
C SER A 77 -2.02 15.68 -9.24
N MET A 78 -2.91 14.69 -9.32
CA MET A 78 -4.31 14.90 -9.73
C MET A 78 -5.08 15.78 -8.74
N ILE A 79 -4.97 15.50 -7.44
CA ILE A 79 -5.64 16.30 -6.40
C ILE A 79 -5.08 17.72 -6.36
N ALA A 80 -3.76 17.88 -6.46
CA ALA A 80 -3.10 19.19 -6.46
C ALA A 80 -3.56 20.03 -7.66
N ALA A 81 -3.59 19.45 -8.86
CA ALA A 81 -4.11 20.11 -10.05
C ALA A 81 -5.58 20.55 -9.88
N SER A 82 -6.42 19.67 -9.33
CA SER A 82 -7.84 19.98 -9.11
C SER A 82 -8.07 21.07 -8.05
N LYS A 83 -7.24 21.13 -7.01
CA LYS A 83 -7.39 22.07 -5.88
C LYS A 83 -6.53 23.33 -6.03
N GLY A 84 -5.75 23.45 -7.10
CA GLY A 84 -4.89 24.61 -7.35
C GLY A 84 -3.62 24.64 -6.49
N TYR A 85 -3.16 23.51 -5.96
CA TYR A 85 -1.88 23.41 -5.26
C TYR A 85 -0.73 23.17 -6.23
N ARG A 86 0.44 23.71 -5.90
CA ARG A 86 1.69 23.27 -6.53
C ARG A 86 2.14 21.97 -5.87
N PHE A 87 2.58 21.01 -6.66
CA PHE A 87 3.04 19.72 -6.14
C PHE A 87 4.45 19.39 -6.61
N LEU A 88 5.31 19.03 -5.65
CA LEU A 88 6.64 18.47 -5.86
C LEU A 88 6.65 17.00 -5.45
N CYS A 89 6.74 16.10 -6.43
CA CYS A 89 6.95 14.68 -6.20
C CYS A 89 8.45 14.37 -6.19
N VAL A 90 8.97 13.97 -5.03
CA VAL A 90 10.35 13.51 -4.89
C VAL A 90 10.39 11.99 -5.08
N THR A 91 10.99 11.57 -6.19
CA THR A 91 11.05 10.19 -6.65
C THR A 91 12.49 9.67 -6.70
N ASP A 92 12.68 8.44 -7.18
CA ASP A 92 14.00 7.87 -7.45
C ASP A 92 14.05 7.13 -8.79
N SER A 93 15.23 6.63 -9.14
CA SER A 93 15.52 5.87 -10.35
C SER A 93 14.64 4.63 -10.59
N ARG A 94 13.82 4.20 -9.62
CA ARG A 94 12.86 3.09 -9.79
C ARG A 94 11.49 3.56 -10.28
N CYS A 95 11.26 4.86 -10.40
CA CYS A 95 10.04 5.39 -10.97
C CYS A 95 10.06 5.19 -12.49
N ASN A 96 9.07 4.48 -13.01
CA ASN A 96 8.99 4.26 -14.45
C ASN A 96 8.63 5.56 -15.19
N LEU A 97 9.06 5.64 -16.44
CA LEU A 97 8.90 6.82 -17.28
C LEU A 97 7.42 7.20 -17.46
N ALA A 98 6.52 6.24 -17.69
CA ALA A 98 5.11 6.52 -17.88
C ALA A 98 4.46 7.19 -16.65
N THR A 99 4.81 6.75 -15.45
CA THR A 99 4.35 7.36 -14.19
C THR A 99 4.89 8.77 -14.03
N ARG A 100 6.19 8.98 -14.34
CA ARG A 100 6.81 10.30 -14.30
C ARG A 100 6.12 11.29 -15.24
N LEU A 101 5.94 10.89 -16.50
CA LEU A 101 5.28 11.70 -17.53
C LEU A 101 3.82 12.01 -17.16
N LEU A 102 3.10 11.06 -16.57
CA LEU A 102 1.74 11.30 -16.09
C LEU A 102 1.69 12.34 -14.97
N MET A 103 2.61 12.28 -14.01
CA MET A 103 2.70 13.31 -12.95
C MET A 103 3.03 14.69 -13.54
N GLU A 104 3.98 14.76 -14.46
CA GLU A 104 4.37 16.00 -15.14
C GLU A 104 3.22 16.58 -15.99
N ALA A 105 2.48 15.74 -16.72
CA ALA A 105 1.31 16.14 -17.50
C ALA A 105 0.16 16.68 -16.62
N LEU A 106 0.07 16.22 -15.37
CA LEU A 106 -0.84 16.76 -14.36
C LEU A 106 -0.30 18.03 -13.68
N GLY A 107 0.83 18.57 -14.13
CA GLY A 107 1.42 19.82 -13.61
C GLY A 107 2.31 19.63 -12.38
N ALA A 108 2.63 18.40 -11.99
CA ALA A 108 3.55 18.17 -10.89
C ALA A 108 5.01 18.39 -11.30
N GLN A 109 5.79 19.00 -10.41
CA GLN A 109 7.24 19.00 -10.51
C GLN A 109 7.75 17.64 -10.02
N VAL A 110 8.64 17.00 -10.78
CA VAL A 110 9.22 15.70 -10.38
C VAL A 110 10.73 15.84 -10.19
N HIS A 111 11.19 15.59 -8.97
CA HIS A 111 12.60 15.59 -8.61
C HIS A 111 13.09 14.15 -8.39
N THR A 112 14.07 13.71 -9.18
CA THR A 112 14.56 12.33 -9.14
C THR A 112 15.86 12.23 -8.36
N ILE A 113 15.84 11.53 -7.23
CA ILE A 113 17.04 11.14 -6.50
C ILE A 113 17.69 9.92 -7.18
N THR A 114 18.94 10.05 -7.58
CA THR A 114 19.74 8.97 -8.20
C THR A 114 20.70 8.31 -7.21
N GLU A 115 21.18 9.08 -6.23
CA GLU A 115 22.15 8.62 -5.24
C GLU A 115 21.46 8.08 -3.99
N PRO A 116 21.66 6.80 -3.63
CA PRO A 116 21.10 6.24 -2.40
C PRO A 116 21.86 6.74 -1.17
N ASP A 117 21.15 6.93 -0.06
CA ASP A 117 21.79 7.03 1.25
C ASP A 117 22.49 5.70 1.59
N PRO A 118 23.72 5.70 2.15
CA PRO A 118 24.48 4.47 2.41
C PRO A 118 23.77 3.47 3.34
N VAL A 119 22.91 3.95 4.24
CA VAL A 119 22.26 3.12 5.27
C VAL A 119 20.80 2.84 4.93
N THR A 120 20.10 3.86 4.44
CA THR A 120 18.64 3.89 4.27
C THR A 120 18.20 3.86 2.81
N GLY A 121 19.16 3.86 1.89
CA GLY A 121 18.97 3.72 0.46
C GLY A 121 18.24 4.90 -0.18
N LEU A 122 17.68 4.68 -1.37
CA LEU A 122 16.94 5.71 -2.12
C LEU A 122 15.74 6.27 -1.36
N LEU A 123 15.06 5.46 -0.55
CA LEU A 123 13.92 5.95 0.23
C LEU A 123 14.37 6.94 1.31
N GLY A 124 15.48 6.64 2.00
CA GLY A 124 16.10 7.55 2.96
C GLY A 124 16.50 8.87 2.35
N ALA A 125 17.31 8.84 1.29
CA ALA A 125 17.78 10.02 0.58
C ALA A 125 16.62 10.94 0.13
N ARG A 126 15.52 10.35 -0.37
CA ARG A 126 14.30 11.13 -0.71
C ARG A 126 13.64 11.78 0.50
N MET A 127 13.55 11.07 1.63
CA MET A 127 13.00 11.65 2.86
C MET A 127 13.90 12.76 3.41
N ASP A 128 15.22 12.60 3.35
CA ASP A 128 16.18 13.60 3.82
C ASP A 128 16.16 14.87 2.95
N PHE A 129 16.05 14.72 1.63
CA PHE A 129 15.83 15.83 0.72
C PHE A 129 14.57 16.63 1.10
N ILE A 130 13.43 15.95 1.31
CA ILE A 130 12.17 16.63 1.68
C ILE A 130 12.30 17.31 3.04
N ARG A 131 12.94 16.66 4.03
CA ARG A 131 13.18 17.28 5.35
C ARG A 131 14.01 18.56 5.22
N ALA A 132 15.10 18.51 4.47
CA ALA A 132 15.95 19.66 4.24
C ALA A 132 15.20 20.79 3.51
N LEU A 133 14.33 20.44 2.56
CA LEU A 133 13.49 21.41 1.85
C LEU A 133 12.48 22.10 2.80
N CYS A 134 11.73 21.33 3.58
CA CYS A 134 10.75 21.86 4.52
C CYS A 134 11.40 22.67 5.66
N ALA A 135 12.65 22.36 6.02
CA ALA A 135 13.40 23.12 7.02
C ALA A 135 13.88 24.50 6.50
N ARG A 136 14.01 24.66 5.17
CA ARG A 136 14.49 25.89 4.53
C ARG A 136 13.36 26.83 4.10
N ASP A 137 12.19 26.27 3.81
CA ASP A 137 11.05 27.02 3.27
C ASP A 137 9.75 26.42 3.81
N ASP A 138 9.07 27.19 4.65
CA ASP A 138 7.84 26.83 5.36
C ASP A 138 6.62 26.71 4.44
N ARG A 139 6.74 27.16 3.18
CA ARG A 139 5.69 26.97 2.16
C ARG A 139 5.57 25.51 1.73
N TYR A 140 6.58 24.67 1.96
CA TYR A 140 6.52 23.25 1.64
C TYR A 140 5.83 22.44 2.74
N VAL A 141 4.73 21.80 2.37
CA VAL A 141 3.93 20.96 3.27
C VAL A 141 4.14 19.50 2.91
N TRP A 142 4.86 18.78 3.78
CA TRP A 142 5.07 17.35 3.63
C TRP A 142 3.95 16.54 4.29
N LEU A 143 3.11 15.88 3.48
CA LEU A 143 2.04 15.02 4.02
C LEU A 143 2.58 13.80 4.75
N ASN A 144 3.69 13.23 4.30
CA ASN A 144 4.39 12.08 4.86
C ASN A 144 3.51 10.83 5.07
N GLN A 145 3.20 10.12 3.99
CA GLN A 145 2.39 8.89 3.98
C GLN A 145 2.84 7.79 4.97
N TYR A 146 4.08 7.82 5.46
CA TYR A 146 4.63 6.81 6.36
C TYR A 146 4.28 7.05 7.83
N THR A 147 4.00 8.28 8.20
CA THR A 147 3.70 8.71 9.58
C THR A 147 2.30 9.30 9.71
N ASN A 148 1.73 9.83 8.63
CA ASN A 148 0.44 10.48 8.64
C ASN A 148 -0.70 9.49 8.96
N PRO A 149 -1.44 9.69 10.06
CA PRO A 149 -2.51 8.77 10.44
C PRO A 149 -3.67 8.79 9.44
N ASN A 150 -3.82 9.87 8.68
CA ASN A 150 -4.89 10.02 7.70
C ASN A 150 -4.72 9.02 6.53
N ALA A 151 -3.50 8.55 6.26
CA ALA A 151 -3.24 7.49 5.29
C ALA A 151 -3.93 6.15 5.63
N TRP A 152 -3.96 5.74 6.90
CA TRP A 152 -4.68 4.52 7.30
C TRP A 152 -6.14 4.80 7.67
N LYS A 153 -6.47 6.00 8.18
CA LYS A 153 -7.85 6.38 8.49
C LYS A 153 -8.73 6.39 7.24
N ALA A 154 -8.18 6.78 6.08
CA ALA A 154 -8.87 6.67 4.80
C ALA A 154 -9.49 5.29 4.61
N HIS A 155 -8.68 4.24 4.78
CA HIS A 155 -9.11 2.85 4.58
C HIS A 155 -9.94 2.31 5.74
N TYR A 156 -9.74 2.80 6.95
CA TYR A 156 -10.62 2.50 8.09
C TYR A 156 -12.05 3.02 7.85
N ARG A 157 -12.19 4.21 7.27
CA ARG A 157 -13.47 4.87 7.02
C ARG A 157 -14.17 4.40 5.74
N THR A 158 -13.42 3.86 4.79
CA THR A 158 -13.95 3.56 3.44
C THR A 158 -13.76 2.09 3.05
N THR A 159 -12.52 1.65 2.83
CA THR A 159 -12.20 0.30 2.32
C THR A 159 -12.70 -0.80 3.26
N GLY A 160 -12.44 -0.70 4.56
CA GLY A 160 -12.88 -1.69 5.55
C GLY A 160 -14.40 -1.88 5.59
N PRO A 161 -15.19 -0.81 5.82
CA PRO A 161 -16.65 -0.88 5.81
C PRO A 161 -17.23 -1.38 4.49
N ALA A 162 -16.69 -0.94 3.35
CA ALA A 162 -17.17 -1.40 2.04
C ALA A 162 -17.02 -2.91 1.87
N ILE A 163 -15.90 -3.49 2.32
CA ILE A 163 -15.69 -4.94 2.30
C ILE A 163 -16.64 -5.65 3.25
N ALA A 164 -16.80 -5.16 4.48
CA ALA A 164 -17.65 -5.82 5.47
C ALA A 164 -19.15 -5.78 5.12
N ARG A 165 -19.58 -4.71 4.44
CA ARG A 165 -20.94 -4.59 3.91
C ARG A 165 -21.22 -5.60 2.82
N GLU A 166 -20.27 -5.80 1.90
CA GLU A 166 -20.42 -6.78 0.80
C GLU A 166 -20.29 -8.23 1.30
N PHE A 167 -19.36 -8.47 2.24
CA PHE A 167 -19.04 -9.80 2.76
C PHE A 167 -19.21 -9.85 4.29
N PRO A 168 -20.45 -9.90 4.81
CA PRO A 168 -20.71 -9.91 6.25
C PRO A 168 -20.19 -11.16 6.96
N GLN A 169 -20.00 -12.25 6.21
CA GLN A 169 -19.48 -13.55 6.67
C GLN A 169 -18.03 -13.79 6.21
N LEU A 170 -17.23 -12.73 6.02
CA LEU A 170 -15.86 -12.86 5.57
C LEU A 170 -15.00 -13.65 6.57
N ASP A 171 -14.29 -14.68 6.12
CA ASP A 171 -13.37 -15.41 7.00
C ASP A 171 -11.97 -14.78 7.06
N VAL A 172 -11.44 -14.39 5.89
CA VAL A 172 -10.05 -13.97 5.73
C VAL A 172 -9.95 -12.80 4.77
N LEU A 173 -9.18 -11.77 5.16
CA LEU A 173 -8.84 -10.65 4.28
C LEU A 173 -7.32 -10.60 4.04
N PHE A 174 -6.92 -10.78 2.78
CA PHE A 174 -5.54 -10.61 2.34
C PHE A 174 -5.29 -9.16 1.91
N VAL A 175 -4.26 -8.51 2.46
CA VAL A 175 -3.92 -7.12 2.11
C VAL A 175 -2.43 -6.97 1.86
N GLY A 176 -2.09 -6.45 0.69
CA GLY A 176 -0.72 -6.09 0.34
C GLY A 176 -0.13 -5.02 1.25
N ALA A 177 1.09 -5.24 1.73
CA ALA A 177 1.82 -4.32 2.59
C ALA A 177 2.83 -3.51 1.75
N GLY A 178 2.50 -2.25 1.46
CA GLY A 178 3.45 -1.22 1.03
C GLY A 178 3.80 -0.33 2.20
N THR A 179 3.29 0.91 2.18
CA THR A 179 3.32 1.83 3.34
C THR A 179 2.46 1.38 4.53
N THR A 180 1.74 0.27 4.37
CA THR A 180 0.82 -0.34 5.34
C THR A 180 -0.46 0.45 5.66
N GLY A 181 -0.73 1.58 5.00
CA GLY A 181 -1.96 2.37 5.21
C GLY A 181 -3.25 1.54 5.01
N THR A 182 -3.37 0.86 3.88
CA THR A 182 -4.53 -0.01 3.56
C THR A 182 -4.67 -1.16 4.55
N LEU A 183 -3.56 -1.89 4.78
CA LEU A 183 -3.51 -2.98 5.75
C LEU A 183 -3.94 -2.52 7.15
N MET A 184 -3.41 -1.39 7.64
CA MET A 184 -3.70 -0.88 8.96
C MET A 184 -5.15 -0.40 9.09
N GLY A 185 -5.68 0.29 8.08
CA GLY A 185 -7.06 0.76 8.08
C GLY A 185 -8.05 -0.40 8.13
N CYS A 186 -7.89 -1.38 7.24
CA CYS A 186 -8.70 -2.58 7.25
C CYS A 186 -8.53 -3.36 8.55
N ALA A 187 -7.30 -3.60 9.00
CA ALA A 187 -7.05 -4.38 10.22
C ALA A 187 -7.67 -3.75 11.47
N ARG A 188 -7.66 -2.42 11.58
CA ARG A 188 -8.31 -1.70 12.68
C ARG A 188 -9.83 -1.83 12.62
N TYR A 189 -10.41 -1.62 11.43
CA TYR A 189 -11.86 -1.72 11.23
C TYR A 189 -12.38 -3.12 11.58
N PHE A 190 -11.79 -4.16 10.98
CA PHE A 190 -12.20 -5.54 11.20
C PHE A 190 -11.96 -5.99 12.64
N ARG A 191 -10.88 -5.55 13.29
CA ARG A 191 -10.66 -5.86 14.73
C ARG A 191 -11.75 -5.27 15.63
N GLN A 192 -12.29 -4.11 15.28
CA GLN A 192 -13.31 -3.43 16.07
C GLN A 192 -14.72 -3.97 15.80
N HIS A 193 -15.06 -4.24 14.53
CA HIS A 193 -16.43 -4.54 14.12
C HIS A 193 -16.68 -6.03 13.79
N HIS A 194 -15.66 -6.77 13.35
CA HIS A 194 -15.76 -8.18 12.93
C HIS A 194 -14.53 -8.98 13.40
N PRO A 195 -14.33 -9.16 14.72
CA PRO A 195 -13.09 -9.69 15.29
C PRO A 195 -12.80 -11.16 14.94
N HIS A 196 -13.74 -11.86 14.30
CA HIS A 196 -13.55 -13.21 13.74
C HIS A 196 -12.73 -13.19 12.44
N VAL A 197 -12.76 -12.09 11.68
CA VAL A 197 -12.08 -11.98 10.39
C VAL A 197 -10.56 -12.02 10.59
N ARG A 198 -9.90 -12.97 9.92
CA ARG A 198 -8.43 -13.08 9.94
C ARG A 198 -7.81 -12.15 8.90
N ILE A 199 -7.00 -11.20 9.35
CA ILE A 199 -6.25 -10.32 8.45
C ILE A 199 -4.87 -10.92 8.15
N VAL A 200 -4.57 -11.09 6.86
CA VAL A 200 -3.29 -11.61 6.38
C VAL A 200 -2.56 -10.50 5.61
N ALA A 201 -1.42 -10.06 6.15
CA ALA A 201 -0.53 -9.14 5.46
C ALA A 201 0.29 -9.89 4.40
N VAL A 202 0.33 -9.35 3.18
CA VAL A 202 1.09 -9.92 2.06
C VAL A 202 2.25 -8.98 1.72
N ASP A 203 3.48 -9.46 1.83
CA ASP A 203 4.70 -8.66 1.65
C ASP A 203 5.70 -9.42 0.77
N PRO A 204 6.37 -8.79 -0.22
CA PRO A 204 7.36 -9.47 -1.02
C PRO A 204 8.61 -9.83 -0.22
N VAL A 205 9.23 -10.96 -0.59
CA VAL A 205 10.57 -11.34 -0.11
C VAL A 205 11.56 -10.20 -0.35
N GLY A 206 12.38 -9.89 0.64
CA GLY A 206 13.31 -8.76 0.63
C GLY A 206 12.75 -7.44 1.17
N SER A 207 11.49 -7.43 1.61
CA SER A 207 10.90 -6.31 2.35
C SER A 207 11.25 -6.39 3.83
N VAL A 208 11.59 -5.24 4.43
CA VAL A 208 11.92 -5.17 5.87
C VAL A 208 10.72 -4.93 6.77
N SER A 209 9.51 -4.75 6.20
CA SER A 209 8.30 -4.31 6.93
C SER A 209 7.98 -5.19 8.14
N PHE A 210 8.14 -6.51 7.99
CA PHE A 210 7.80 -7.50 9.03
C PHE A 210 9.01 -8.21 9.64
N GLY A 211 10.21 -7.65 9.49
CA GLY A 211 11.39 -8.16 10.19
C GLY A 211 12.39 -8.93 9.35
N ALA A 212 12.07 -9.24 8.09
CA ALA A 212 12.97 -9.94 7.19
C ALA A 212 14.16 -9.07 6.73
N PRO A 213 15.29 -9.68 6.31
CA PRO A 213 16.41 -8.96 5.72
C PRO A 213 16.01 -8.24 4.43
N ALA A 214 16.62 -7.08 4.19
CA ALA A 214 16.46 -6.36 2.94
C ALA A 214 17.07 -7.17 1.79
N ALA A 215 16.34 -7.25 0.67
CA ALA A 215 16.86 -7.80 -0.59
C ALA A 215 16.23 -7.07 -1.78
N ARG A 216 16.80 -7.29 -2.98
CA ARG A 216 16.26 -6.73 -4.22
C ARG A 216 14.83 -7.21 -4.45
N ARG A 217 13.93 -6.29 -4.78
CA ARG A 217 12.52 -6.54 -5.06
C ARG A 217 12.21 -6.11 -6.49
N MET A 218 11.45 -6.93 -7.20
CA MET A 218 11.01 -6.65 -8.58
C MET A 218 9.55 -6.20 -8.67
N ILE A 219 8.74 -6.46 -7.64
CA ILE A 219 7.33 -6.06 -7.59
C ILE A 219 7.27 -4.65 -6.98
N PRO A 220 6.88 -3.60 -7.75
CA PRO A 220 6.71 -2.26 -7.22
C PRO A 220 5.43 -2.16 -6.36
N GLY A 221 5.31 -1.10 -5.57
CA GLY A 221 4.11 -0.80 -4.77
C GLY A 221 3.96 -1.61 -3.47
N LEU A 222 4.57 -2.80 -3.39
CA LEU A 222 4.62 -3.63 -2.19
C LEU A 222 6.04 -3.70 -1.60
N GLY A 223 6.11 -3.85 -0.29
CA GLY A 223 7.34 -3.92 0.49
C GLY A 223 8.07 -2.59 0.65
N MET A 224 8.91 -2.54 1.68
CA MET A 224 9.68 -1.36 2.04
C MET A 224 11.17 -1.66 2.22
N GLY A 225 12.02 -0.67 1.93
CA GLY A 225 13.45 -0.70 2.26
C GLY A 225 13.78 -0.12 3.63
N VAL A 226 12.84 0.61 4.24
CA VAL A 226 12.94 1.19 5.58
C VAL A 226 11.69 0.79 6.36
N ARG A 227 11.83 0.46 7.65
CA ARG A 227 10.67 0.10 8.47
C ARG A 227 9.81 1.31 8.78
N ALA A 228 8.57 1.34 8.30
CA ALA A 228 7.58 2.34 8.69
C ALA A 228 7.09 2.13 10.14
N ALA A 229 6.71 3.23 10.81
CA ALA A 229 6.11 3.18 12.15
C ALA A 229 4.81 2.38 12.18
N ALA A 230 4.01 2.43 11.10
CA ALA A 230 2.77 1.68 10.98
C ALA A 230 3.01 0.15 10.91
N ALA A 231 4.05 -0.32 10.22
CA ALA A 231 4.39 -1.75 10.14
C ALA A 231 4.71 -2.35 11.53
N ARG A 232 5.42 -1.59 12.38
CA ARG A 232 5.71 -2.00 13.78
C ARG A 232 4.45 -2.26 14.62
N ARG A 233 3.35 -1.56 14.31
CA ARG A 233 2.08 -1.69 15.04
C ARG A 233 1.23 -2.86 14.55
N VAL A 234 1.40 -3.29 13.30
CA VAL A 234 0.77 -4.51 12.77
C VAL A 234 1.34 -5.76 13.45
N LEU A 235 2.64 -5.76 13.75
CA LEU A 235 3.36 -6.89 14.35
C LEU A 235 2.95 -7.22 15.81
N ARG A 236 2.19 -6.36 16.50
CA ARG A 236 1.77 -6.63 17.88
C ARG A 236 0.68 -7.72 17.89
N ARG A 237 0.99 -8.86 18.51
CA ARG A 237 0.04 -9.97 18.71
C ARG A 237 -1.07 -9.58 19.68
N ARG A 238 -2.21 -10.29 19.64
CA ARG A 238 -3.17 -10.29 20.76
C ARG A 238 -2.41 -10.65 22.04
N GLY A 239 -2.45 -9.78 23.06
CA GLY A 239 -1.83 -10.02 24.37
C GLY A 239 -0.46 -9.37 24.62
N ASP A 240 0.12 -8.64 23.66
CA ASP A 240 1.42 -8.01 23.87
C ASP A 240 1.31 -6.79 24.82
N PRO A 241 2.03 -6.76 25.97
CA PRO A 241 1.85 -5.70 26.96
C PRO A 241 2.23 -4.31 26.41
N ARG A 242 1.57 -3.27 26.95
CA ARG A 242 1.95 -1.87 26.68
C ARG A 242 3.39 -1.63 27.18
N PRO A 243 4.19 -0.79 26.52
CA PRO A 243 5.53 -0.48 27.03
C PRO A 243 5.36 0.21 28.39
N GLY A 244 5.85 -0.45 29.46
CA GLY A 244 5.68 -0.04 30.86
C GLY A 244 5.27 -1.16 31.83
N GLY A 245 4.78 -2.31 31.34
CA GLY A 245 4.44 -3.45 32.19
C GLY A 245 5.64 -4.37 32.45
N ARG A 246 5.91 -4.69 33.73
CA ARG A 246 6.98 -5.63 34.14
C ARG A 246 6.74 -7.01 33.53
N ARG A 247 7.80 -7.65 33.03
CA ARG A 247 7.78 -9.03 32.51
C ARG A 247 7.70 -10.02 33.68
N HIS A 248 6.79 -11.00 33.61
CA HIS A 248 6.85 -12.19 34.46
C HIS A 248 7.91 -13.16 33.92
N PRO A 249 8.82 -13.70 34.76
CA PRO A 249 9.83 -14.67 34.34
C PRO A 249 9.17 -16.04 34.19
N GLY A 250 9.17 -16.61 32.97
CA GLY A 250 8.63 -17.96 32.75
C GLY A 250 8.20 -18.30 31.31
N LEU A 251 8.22 -17.35 30.37
CA LEU A 251 7.87 -17.63 28.98
C LEU A 251 9.13 -17.87 28.12
N PRO A 252 9.20 -18.97 27.35
CA PRO A 252 10.31 -19.22 26.43
C PRO A 252 10.36 -18.15 25.33
N PRO A 253 11.54 -17.89 24.74
CA PRO A 253 11.69 -16.88 23.70
C PRO A 253 10.77 -17.19 22.51
N PRO A 254 10.12 -16.18 21.90
CA PRO A 254 9.17 -16.41 20.82
C PRO A 254 9.89 -16.96 19.59
N GLY A 255 9.63 -18.24 19.30
CA GLY A 255 10.02 -18.90 18.06
C GLY A 255 9.43 -18.22 16.82
N SER A 256 10.23 -18.19 15.76
CA SER A 256 9.97 -17.61 14.44
C SER A 256 8.88 -18.37 13.66
N ALA A 257 7.62 -18.31 14.11
CA ALA A 257 6.49 -18.84 13.35
C ALA A 257 5.88 -17.75 12.44
N TRP A 258 6.62 -17.34 11.41
CA TRP A 258 6.06 -16.77 10.19
C TRP A 258 6.19 -17.85 9.13
N VAL A 259 5.07 -18.42 8.69
CA VAL A 259 5.10 -19.46 7.65
C VAL A 259 5.36 -18.77 6.31
N PRO A 260 6.51 -18.98 5.66
CA PRO A 260 6.71 -18.52 4.30
C PRO A 260 5.76 -19.30 3.40
N VAL A 261 4.96 -18.62 2.59
CA VAL A 261 4.26 -19.30 1.48
C VAL A 261 5.34 -19.76 0.50
N ARG A 262 5.72 -21.04 0.57
CA ARG A 262 6.65 -21.66 -0.40
C ARG A 262 6.00 -21.62 -1.78
N ARG A 263 6.80 -21.35 -2.82
CA ARG A 263 6.40 -21.42 -4.23
C ARG A 263 5.69 -22.76 -4.50
N LEU A 264 4.40 -22.73 -4.82
CA LEU A 264 3.73 -23.85 -5.49
C LEU A 264 4.20 -23.87 -6.95
N HIS A 265 5.33 -24.53 -7.21
CA HIS A 265 5.73 -24.91 -8.54
C HIS A 265 6.09 -26.39 -8.62
N ARG A 266 5.29 -27.09 -9.43
CA ARG A 266 5.52 -28.36 -10.14
C ARG A 266 5.48 -29.65 -9.32
N HIS A 267 4.28 -30.20 -9.22
CA HIS A 267 4.06 -31.63 -9.50
C HIS A 267 3.15 -31.75 -10.74
N ARG A 268 3.74 -31.67 -11.94
CA ARG A 268 3.17 -32.37 -13.10
C ARG A 268 3.85 -33.73 -13.13
N GLY A 269 3.14 -34.75 -12.65
CA GLY A 269 3.56 -36.13 -12.77
C GLY A 269 3.77 -36.49 -14.24
N ARG A 270 4.96 -36.99 -14.56
CA ARG A 270 5.21 -37.76 -15.77
C ARG A 270 4.30 -38.99 -15.73
N ARG A 271 3.18 -38.98 -16.45
CA ARG A 271 2.60 -40.22 -16.98
C ARG A 271 3.12 -40.39 -18.40
N ARG A 272 3.94 -41.43 -18.57
CA ARG A 272 4.37 -41.95 -19.88
C ARG A 272 3.12 -42.38 -20.65
N ASN A 273 2.82 -41.71 -21.76
CA ASN A 273 1.92 -42.27 -22.76
C ASN A 273 2.63 -43.43 -23.44
N ARG A 274 2.05 -44.63 -23.33
CA ARG A 274 2.39 -45.77 -24.19
C ARG A 274 1.96 -45.40 -25.61
N LEU A 275 2.90 -45.44 -26.54
CA LEU A 275 2.65 -45.46 -27.97
C LEU A 275 1.84 -46.72 -28.30
N VAL A 276 0.67 -46.53 -28.92
CA VAL A 276 -0.02 -47.58 -29.67
C VAL A 276 0.25 -47.28 -31.14
N ASP A 277 0.87 -48.24 -31.79
CA ASP A 277 1.24 -48.28 -33.21
C ASP A 277 0.02 -48.62 -34.08
N PRO A 278 -0.38 -47.79 -35.06
CA PRO A 278 -1.39 -48.15 -36.04
C PRO A 278 -0.72 -48.45 -37.39
N ALA A 279 -0.31 -49.70 -37.58
CA ALA A 279 -0.02 -50.27 -38.90
C ALA A 279 -0.67 -51.65 -39.01
N ARG A 280 -1.87 -51.68 -39.62
CA ARG A 280 -2.39 -52.72 -40.54
C ARG A 280 -3.88 -52.52 -40.76
N HIS A 281 -4.20 -51.75 -41.80
CA HIS A 281 -5.35 -52.03 -42.65
C HIS A 281 -4.83 -52.82 -43.87
N ALA A 282 -5.19 -54.10 -43.91
CA ALA A 282 -5.35 -54.95 -45.09
C ALA A 282 -5.99 -56.26 -44.59
#